data_AF-A0A2R5E5E9-F1
#
_entry.id   AF-A0A2R5E5E9-F1
#
_cell.length_a   1.000
_cell.length_b   1.000
_cell.length_c   1.000
_cell.angle_alpha   90.00
_cell.angle_beta   90.00
_cell.angle_gamma   90.00
#
_symmetry.space_group_name_H-M   'P 1'
#
loop_
_entity.id
_entity.type
_entity.pdbx_description
1 polymer ?
#
loop_
_entity_poly.entity_id
_entity_poly.type
_entity_poly.pdbx_seq_one_letter_code
_entity_poly.pdbx_strand_id
1 'polypeptide(L)'
;MSFITALTTTQIQGWTTTEAAALTSSQVAELSAIQIAAIETADLAKITTDALAGLKAVQIAALTTDQIVALTTDQAAALTSAQLAGLKTAQVAALATDDLQKITTAALAGLSV
;
A
#
# COMPACT_ATOMS: atom_id res chain seq x y z
N MET A 1 -10.77 -20.59 -2.13
CA MET A 1 -11.66 -19.47 -1.73
C MET A 1 -10.88 -18.64 -0.73
N SER A 2 -10.54 -17.40 -1.06
CA SER A 2 -9.82 -16.52 -0.14
C SER A 2 -10.81 -15.88 0.83
N PHE A 3 -10.58 -16.01 2.13
CA PHE A 3 -11.45 -15.44 3.18
C PHE A 3 -11.17 -13.95 3.42
N ILE A 4 -10.17 -13.38 2.75
CA ILE A 4 -9.67 -12.05 3.08
C ILE A 4 -10.69 -10.94 2.80
N THR A 5 -11.57 -11.13 1.82
CA THR A 5 -12.66 -10.20 1.49
C THR A 5 -13.80 -10.22 2.51
N ALA A 6 -13.88 -11.26 3.35
CA ALA A 6 -14.91 -11.38 4.39
C ALA A 6 -14.48 -10.74 5.73
N LEU A 7 -13.21 -10.32 5.86
CA LEU A 7 -12.71 -9.69 7.08
C LEU A 7 -13.31 -8.30 7.27
N THR A 8 -13.78 -8.05 8.48
CA THR A 8 -14.19 -6.70 8.91
C THR A 8 -12.98 -5.82 9.16
N THR A 9 -13.17 -4.50 9.14
CA THR A 9 -12.10 -3.54 9.46
C THR A 9 -11.58 -3.73 10.89
N THR A 10 -12.44 -4.08 11.84
CA THR A 10 -12.03 -4.41 13.23
C THR A 10 -11.16 -5.66 13.30
N GLN A 11 -11.43 -6.68 12.49
CA GLN A 11 -10.58 -7.87 12.42
C GLN A 11 -9.21 -7.56 11.80
N ILE A 12 -9.16 -6.66 10.82
CA ILE A 12 -7.91 -6.21 10.20
C ILE A 12 -7.09 -5.36 11.18
N GLN A 13 -7.72 -4.47 11.94
CA GLN A 13 -7.05 -3.69 12.99
C GLN A 13 -6.53 -4.57 14.14
N GLY A 14 -7.08 -5.77 14.30
CA GLY A 14 -6.61 -6.75 15.26
C GLY A 14 -5.45 -7.62 14.75
N TRP A 15 -4.95 -7.39 13.54
CA TRP A 15 -3.81 -8.12 13.02
C TRP A 15 -2.54 -7.84 13.84
N THR A 16 -1.67 -8.83 13.83
CA THR A 16 -0.29 -8.66 14.22
C THR A 16 0.56 -8.36 13.00
N THR A 17 1.72 -7.73 13.23
CA THR A 17 2.72 -7.49 12.18
C THR A 17 3.18 -8.76 11.46
N THR A 18 3.09 -9.91 12.13
CA THR A 18 3.43 -11.22 11.54
C THR A 18 2.37 -11.68 10.54
N GLU A 19 1.09 -11.46 10.85
CA GLU A 19 -0.01 -11.77 9.93
C GLU A 19 0.03 -10.87 8.70
N ALA A 20 0.31 -9.57 8.89
CA ALA A 20 0.51 -8.64 7.79
C ALA A 20 1.69 -9.03 6.89
N ALA A 21 2.81 -9.46 7.46
CA ALA A 21 3.98 -9.94 6.70
C ALA A 21 3.74 -11.25 5.95
N ALA A 22 2.74 -12.05 6.37
CA ALA A 22 2.38 -13.31 5.72
C ALA A 22 1.44 -13.14 4.52
N LEU A 23 0.97 -11.91 4.24
CA LEU A 23 0.12 -11.64 3.10
C LEU A 23 0.85 -11.90 1.78
N THR A 24 0.13 -12.51 0.84
CA THR A 24 0.60 -12.71 -0.54
C THR A 24 0.05 -11.62 -1.46
N SER A 25 0.69 -11.43 -2.62
CA SER A 25 0.24 -10.48 -3.64
C SER A 25 -1.19 -10.75 -4.11
N SER A 26 -1.59 -12.01 -4.26
CA SER A 26 -2.95 -12.38 -4.64
C SER A 26 -3.98 -12.01 -3.57
N GLN A 27 -3.66 -12.22 -2.29
CA GLN A 27 -4.53 -11.82 -1.17
C GLN A 27 -4.65 -10.30 -1.08
N VAL A 28 -3.54 -9.57 -1.23
CA VAL A 28 -3.55 -8.09 -1.25
C VAL A 28 -4.39 -7.57 -2.41
N ALA A 29 -4.30 -8.19 -3.58
CA ALA A 29 -5.09 -7.81 -4.77
C ALA A 29 -6.61 -8.01 -4.60
N GLU A 30 -7.04 -8.81 -3.61
CA GLU A 30 -8.44 -9.08 -3.30
C GLU A 30 -9.01 -8.16 -2.22
N LEU A 31 -8.17 -7.52 -1.39
CA LEU A 31 -8.63 -6.60 -0.34
C LEU A 31 -9.45 -5.44 -0.93
N SER A 32 -10.57 -5.12 -0.30
CA SER A 32 -11.33 -3.92 -0.67
C SER A 32 -10.59 -2.64 -0.26
N ALA A 33 -10.96 -1.51 -0.87
CA ALA A 33 -10.46 -0.19 -0.49
C ALA A 33 -10.67 0.12 1.00
N ILE A 34 -11.82 -0.28 1.56
CA ILE A 34 -12.15 -0.07 2.98
C ILE A 34 -11.24 -0.89 3.89
N GLN A 35 -10.96 -2.14 3.50
CA GLN A 35 -10.06 -3.02 4.23
C GLN A 35 -8.62 -2.52 4.21
N ILE A 36 -8.15 -2.02 3.05
CA ILE A 36 -6.82 -1.39 2.93
C ILE A 36 -6.69 -0.18 3.85
N ALA A 37 -7.70 0.70 3.87
CA ALA A 37 -7.70 1.87 4.74
C ALA A 37 -7.75 1.53 6.25
N ALA A 38 -8.12 0.28 6.61
CA ALA A 38 -8.18 -0.19 7.98
C ALA A 38 -6.87 -0.82 8.48
N ILE A 39 -5.89 -1.09 7.61
CA ILE A 39 -4.59 -1.65 8.00
C ILE A 39 -3.82 -0.62 8.83
N GLU A 40 -3.33 -1.02 10.00
CA GLU A 40 -2.53 -0.12 10.83
C GLU A 40 -1.17 0.17 10.19
N THR A 41 -0.61 1.36 10.46
CA THR A 41 0.67 1.79 9.89
C THR A 41 1.82 0.85 10.23
N ALA A 42 1.80 0.26 11.44
CA ALA A 42 2.79 -0.72 11.88
C ALA A 42 2.74 -2.02 11.07
N ASP A 43 1.54 -2.48 10.72
CA ASP A 43 1.32 -3.68 9.90
C ASP A 43 1.67 -3.41 8.44
N LEU A 44 1.27 -2.25 7.91
CA LEU A 44 1.58 -1.83 6.55
C LEU A 44 3.09 -1.81 6.31
N ALA A 45 3.89 -1.30 7.26
CA ALA A 45 5.35 -1.30 7.20
C ALA A 45 5.98 -2.71 7.20
N LYS A 46 5.18 -3.76 7.45
CA LYS A 46 5.61 -5.17 7.49
C LYS A 46 5.10 -5.99 6.32
N ILE A 47 4.17 -5.46 5.51
CA ILE A 47 3.76 -6.07 4.24
C ILE A 47 4.97 -6.12 3.30
N THR A 48 5.25 -7.28 2.72
CA THR A 48 6.42 -7.43 1.84
C THR A 48 6.26 -6.64 0.54
N THR A 49 7.38 -6.28 -0.10
CA THR A 49 7.37 -5.64 -1.43
C THR A 49 6.66 -6.50 -2.47
N ASP A 50 6.82 -7.82 -2.38
CA ASP A 50 6.14 -8.78 -3.27
C ASP A 50 4.62 -8.74 -3.07
N ALA A 51 4.15 -8.64 -1.83
CA ALA A 51 2.73 -8.50 -1.55
C ALA A 51 2.17 -7.15 -2.03
N LEU A 52 2.92 -6.06 -1.84
CA LEU A 52 2.54 -4.73 -2.34
C LEU A 52 2.45 -4.67 -3.87
N ALA A 53 3.21 -5.47 -4.61
CA ALA A 53 3.07 -5.58 -6.06
C ALA A 53 1.68 -6.07 -6.49
N GLY A 54 0.90 -6.69 -5.59
CA GLY A 54 -0.49 -7.06 -5.81
C GLY A 54 -1.48 -5.90 -5.73
N LEU A 55 -1.09 -4.73 -5.21
CA LEU A 55 -1.98 -3.58 -5.09
C LEU A 55 -2.40 -3.03 -6.45
N LYS A 56 -3.69 -2.73 -6.56
CA LYS A 56 -4.33 -2.07 -7.71
C LYS A 56 -4.47 -0.58 -7.42
N ALA A 57 -4.62 0.22 -8.47
CA ALA A 57 -4.78 1.67 -8.35
C ALA A 57 -5.92 2.09 -7.40
N VAL A 58 -7.04 1.37 -7.36
CA VAL A 58 -8.16 1.66 -6.44
C VAL A 58 -7.81 1.46 -4.97
N GLN A 59 -6.91 0.51 -4.66
CA GLN A 59 -6.45 0.24 -3.30
C GLN A 59 -5.40 1.30 -2.90
N ILE A 60 -4.52 1.68 -3.82
CA ILE A 60 -3.57 2.79 -3.60
C ILE A 60 -4.33 4.09 -3.31
N ALA A 61 -5.36 4.40 -4.09
CA ALA A 61 -6.23 5.56 -3.89
C ALA A 61 -6.97 5.57 -2.54
N ALA A 62 -7.04 4.43 -1.85
CA ALA A 62 -7.71 4.26 -0.57
C ALA A 62 -6.77 4.44 0.64
N LEU A 63 -5.44 4.39 0.42
CA LEU A 63 -4.47 4.60 1.49
C LEU A 63 -4.64 6.00 2.11
N THR A 64 -4.58 6.11 3.43
CA THR A 64 -4.54 7.41 4.09
C THR A 64 -3.15 8.04 3.91
N THR A 65 -3.04 9.35 4.15
CA THR A 65 -1.72 10.02 4.13
C THR A 65 -0.78 9.45 5.20
N ASP A 66 -1.32 9.06 6.36
CA ASP A 66 -0.53 8.44 7.43
C ASP A 66 -0.01 7.05 7.02
N GLN A 67 -0.81 6.29 6.28
CA GLN A 67 -0.38 5.02 5.70
C GLN A 67 0.70 5.21 4.62
N ILE A 68 0.60 6.27 3.80
CA ILE A 68 1.65 6.61 2.82
C ILE A 68 2.97 6.95 3.52
N VAL A 69 2.92 7.76 4.59
CA VAL A 69 4.09 8.13 5.40
C VAL A 69 4.68 6.92 6.12
N ALA A 70 3.87 5.91 6.44
CA ALA A 70 4.31 4.69 7.12
C ALA A 70 4.98 3.66 6.19
N LEU A 71 4.90 3.84 4.86
CA LEU A 71 5.63 2.99 3.94
C LEU A 71 7.13 3.13 4.21
N THR A 72 7.82 2.00 4.26
CA THR A 72 9.27 2.02 4.26
C THR A 72 9.79 2.45 2.89
N THR A 73 11.01 2.96 2.85
CA THR A 73 11.62 3.40 1.59
C THR A 73 11.75 2.27 0.56
N ASP A 74 11.96 1.03 0.99
CA ASP A 74 12.03 -0.13 0.09
C ASP A 74 10.65 -0.48 -0.49
N GLN A 75 9.59 -0.32 0.31
CA GLN A 75 8.20 -0.49 -0.15
C GLN A 75 7.80 0.61 -1.14
N ALA A 76 8.15 1.87 -0.87
CA ALA A 76 7.91 2.99 -1.78
C ALA A 76 8.66 2.79 -3.11
N ALA A 77 9.91 2.34 -3.06
CA ALA A 77 10.72 2.07 -4.26
C ALA A 77 10.20 0.89 -5.09
N ALA A 78 9.48 -0.06 -4.48
CA ALA A 78 8.87 -1.20 -5.16
C ALA A 78 7.55 -0.87 -5.88
N LEU A 79 6.98 0.33 -5.68
CA LEU A 79 5.74 0.73 -6.35
C LEU A 79 5.95 0.89 -7.86
N THR A 80 5.04 0.32 -8.63
CA THR A 80 5.01 0.41 -10.09
C THR A 80 4.38 1.70 -10.56
N SER A 81 4.63 2.09 -11.81
CA SER A 81 3.98 3.26 -12.43
C SER A 81 2.45 3.17 -12.42
N ALA A 82 1.87 1.98 -12.61
CA ALA A 82 0.43 1.77 -12.56
C ALA A 82 -0.15 1.97 -11.14
N GLN A 83 0.62 1.64 -10.10
CA GLN A 83 0.23 1.89 -8.72
C GLN A 83 0.35 3.36 -8.37
N LEU A 84 1.44 4.03 -8.79
CA LEU A 84 1.63 5.46 -8.60
C LEU A 84 0.57 6.30 -9.32
N ALA A 85 0.09 5.85 -10.49
CA ALA A 85 -1.04 6.48 -11.19
C ALA A 85 -2.37 6.41 -10.39
N GLY A 86 -2.46 5.53 -9.38
CA GLY A 86 -3.58 5.47 -8.45
C GLY A 86 -3.51 6.48 -7.29
N LEU A 87 -2.38 7.18 -7.12
CA LEU A 87 -2.23 8.16 -6.05
C LEU A 87 -3.07 9.42 -6.33
N LYS A 88 -3.64 9.96 -5.26
CA LYS A 88 -4.30 11.26 -5.22
C LYS A 88 -3.31 12.34 -4.81
N THR A 89 -3.63 13.59 -5.11
CA THR A 89 -2.80 14.76 -4.77
C THR A 89 -2.36 14.80 -3.30
N ALA A 90 -3.25 14.48 -2.36
CA ALA A 90 -2.91 14.46 -0.93
C ALA A 90 -1.89 13.35 -0.58
N GLN A 91 -1.97 12.21 -1.24
CA GLN A 91 -1.03 11.09 -1.02
C GLN A 91 0.32 11.40 -1.64
N VAL A 92 0.35 11.99 -2.84
CA VAL A 92 1.57 12.50 -3.48
C VAL A 92 2.27 13.53 -2.58
N ALA A 93 1.51 14.45 -1.98
CA ALA A 93 2.04 15.44 -1.05
C ALA A 93 2.55 14.84 0.26
N ALA A 94 2.08 13.65 0.63
CA ALA A 94 2.49 12.94 1.85
C ALA A 94 3.74 12.06 1.65
N LEU A 95 4.21 11.85 0.41
CA LEU A 95 5.45 11.12 0.16
C LEU A 95 6.65 11.87 0.76
N ALA A 96 7.42 11.20 1.62
CA ALA A 96 8.58 11.81 2.23
C ALA A 96 9.68 12.07 1.20
N THR A 97 10.48 13.11 1.42
CA THR A 97 11.56 13.50 0.49
C THR A 97 12.57 12.36 0.26
N ASP A 98 12.85 11.55 1.28
CA ASP A 98 13.77 10.41 1.19
C ASP A 98 13.20 9.27 0.32
N ASP A 99 11.87 9.09 0.31
CA ASP A 99 11.21 8.10 -0.54
C ASP A 99 11.22 8.54 -2.01
N LEU A 100 10.98 9.83 -2.26
CA LEU A 100 11.05 10.40 -3.60
C LEU A 100 12.45 10.26 -4.24
N GLN A 101 13.51 10.22 -3.44
CA GLN A 101 14.87 9.98 -3.94
C GLN A 101 15.11 8.52 -4.37
N LYS A 102 14.39 7.57 -3.79
CA LYS A 102 14.53 6.13 -4.09
C LYS A 102 13.51 5.60 -5.08
N ILE A 103 12.38 6.28 -5.28
CA ILE A 103 11.45 5.96 -6.37
C ILE A 103 12.17 6.20 -7.70
N THR A 104 12.23 5.18 -8.55
CA THR A 104 12.90 5.30 -9.85
C THR A 104 12.21 6.36 -10.72
N THR A 105 13.00 7.05 -11.56
CA THR A 105 12.46 8.06 -12.49
C THR A 105 11.43 7.48 -13.46
N ALA A 106 11.52 6.20 -13.80
CA ALA A 106 10.54 5.48 -14.61
C ALA A 106 9.20 5.29 -13.88
N ALA A 107 9.23 5.07 -12.57
CA ALA A 107 8.02 4.98 -11.75
C ALA A 107 7.37 6.37 -11.61
N LEU A 108 8.16 7.43 -11.39
CA LEU A 108 7.67 8.82 -11.35
C LEU A 108 7.03 9.29 -12.66
N ALA A 109 7.47 8.78 -13.81
CA ALA A 109 6.84 9.10 -15.10
C ALA A 109 5.39 8.59 -15.23
N GLY A 110 4.97 7.64 -14.39
CA GLY A 110 3.58 7.21 -14.28
C GLY A 110 2.68 8.18 -13.51
N LEU A 111 3.25 9.18 -12.84
CA LEU A 111 2.52 10.18 -12.09
C LEU A 111 2.06 11.29 -13.05
N SER A 112 0.89 11.12 -13.66
CA SER A 112 0.19 12.23 -14.31
C SER A 112 -0.49 13.08 -13.22
N VAL A 113 0.24 14.07 -12.71
CA VAL A 113 -0.32 15.12 -11.83
C VAL A 113 -1.04 16.20 -12.64
#